data_AF-G7VD74-F1
#
_entry.id   AF-G7VD74-F1
#
_cell.length_a   1.000
_cell.length_b   1.000
_cell.length_c   1.000
_cell.angle_alpha   90.00
_cell.angle_beta   90.00
_cell.angle_gamma   90.00
#
_symmetry.space_group_name_H-M   'P 1'
#
loop_
_entity.id
_entity.type
_entity.pdbx_description
1 polymer ?
#
loop_
_entity_poly.entity_id
_entity_poly.type
_entity_poly.pdbx_seq_one_letter_code
_entity_poly.pdbx_strand_id
1 'polypeptide(L)'
;MSKEVIYFMLHSEVLRLLEEMGQRRLALEVERAGISHDIYDFLDRAFSMYYAEYGGVNCRWLRDAIRQDWERVTRVVLPQLLRQYAAGVAPRTTARGEAAGERLLRIRSASS
;
A
#
# COMPACT_ATOMS: atom_id res chain seq x y z
N MET A 1 6.60 16.09 -4.69
CA MET A 1 7.79 16.03 -5.56
C MET A 1 8.17 14.58 -5.92
N SER A 2 8.68 13.72 -5.01
CA SER A 2 9.05 12.33 -5.38
C SER A 2 7.84 11.43 -5.72
N LYS A 3 6.73 11.56 -4.97
CA LYS A 3 5.47 10.85 -5.27
C LYS A 3 4.85 11.15 -6.63
N GLU A 4 5.06 12.36 -7.17
CA GLU A 4 4.58 12.72 -8.51
C GLU A 4 5.34 11.95 -9.58
N VAL A 5 6.66 11.79 -9.42
CA VAL A 5 7.47 10.97 -10.33
C VAL A 5 6.99 9.53 -10.32
N ILE A 6 6.74 8.96 -9.14
CA ILE A 6 6.21 7.59 -8.98
C ILE A 6 4.84 7.48 -9.67
N TYR A 7 3.94 8.42 -9.42
CA TYR A 7 2.63 8.44 -10.08
C TYR A 7 2.76 8.49 -11.60
N PHE A 8 3.45 9.48 -12.15
CA PHE A 8 3.56 9.66 -13.60
C PHE A 8 4.26 8.50 -14.31
N MET A 9 5.20 7.82 -13.64
CA MET A 9 5.94 6.72 -14.25
C MET A 9 5.29 5.36 -14.04
N LEU A 10 4.71 5.10 -12.87
CA LEU A 10 4.33 3.76 -12.43
C LEU A 10 2.82 3.58 -12.27
N HIS A 11 1.99 4.62 -12.41
CA HIS A 11 0.54 4.50 -12.17
C HIS A 11 -0.11 3.37 -12.97
N SER A 12 0.16 3.27 -14.27
CA SER A 12 -0.37 2.19 -15.12
C SER A 12 0.10 0.80 -14.66
N GLU A 13 1.36 0.66 -14.25
CA GLU A 13 1.90 -0.60 -13.72
C GLU A 13 1.31 -0.94 -12.36
N VAL A 14 1.06 0.05 -11.50
CA VAL A 14 0.39 -0.14 -10.21
C VAL A 14 -1.00 -0.71 -10.43
N LEU A 15 -1.80 -0.12 -11.32
CA LEU A 15 -3.14 -0.62 -11.63
C LEU A 15 -3.09 -2.04 -12.20
N ARG A 16 -2.24 -2.28 -13.21
CA ARG A 16 -2.08 -3.60 -13.83
C ARG A 16 -1.71 -4.67 -12.80
N LEU A 17 -0.71 -4.40 -11.95
CA LEU A 17 -0.26 -5.34 -10.93
C LEU A 17 -1.32 -5.59 -9.86
N LEU A 18 -2.06 -4.56 -9.43
CA LEU A 18 -3.16 -4.73 -8.48
C LEU A 18 -4.26 -5.62 -9.06
N GLU A 19 -4.60 -5.46 -10.34
CA GLU A 19 -5.56 -6.33 -11.02
C GLU A 19 -5.06 -7.78 -11.15
N GLU A 20 -3.80 -7.98 -11.56
CA GLU A 20 -3.17 -9.31 -11.67
C GLU A 20 -3.12 -10.05 -10.33
N MET A 21 -2.99 -9.31 -9.22
CA MET A 21 -3.03 -9.86 -7.86
C MET A 21 -4.46 -10.08 -7.32
N GLY A 22 -5.50 -9.85 -8.12
CA GLY A 22 -6.89 -9.98 -7.71
C GLY A 22 -7.40 -8.85 -6.82
N GLN A 23 -6.63 -7.77 -6.65
CA GLN A 23 -6.97 -6.60 -5.83
C GLN A 23 -7.78 -5.55 -6.62
N ARG A 24 -8.76 -5.99 -7.41
CA ARG A 24 -9.51 -5.12 -8.34
C ARG A 24 -10.22 -3.95 -7.65
N ARG A 25 -10.73 -4.17 -6.43
CA ARG A 25 -11.36 -3.10 -5.64
C ARG A 25 -10.34 -2.01 -5.28
N LEU A 26 -9.16 -2.41 -4.83
CA LEU A 26 -8.08 -1.47 -4.51
C LEU A 26 -7.59 -0.75 -5.77
N ALA A 27 -7.49 -1.45 -6.90
CA ALA A 27 -7.14 -0.82 -8.18
C ALA A 27 -8.12 0.31 -8.57
N LEU A 28 -9.43 0.07 -8.42
CA LEU A 28 -10.46 1.09 -8.67
C LEU A 28 -10.40 2.26 -7.68
N GLU A 29 -10.11 1.99 -6.40
CA GLU A 29 -9.92 3.04 -5.39
C GLU A 29 -8.71 3.92 -5.72
N VAL A 30 -7.59 3.30 -6.14
CA VAL A 30 -6.37 3.98 -6.58
C VAL A 30 -6.61 4.78 -7.86
N GLU A 31 -7.31 4.22 -8.84
CA GLU A 31 -7.64 4.91 -10.10
C GLU A 31 -8.48 6.17 -9.84
N ARG A 32 -9.51 6.06 -8.98
CA ARG A 32 -10.40 7.19 -8.66
C ARG A 32 -9.71 8.29 -7.86
N ALA A 33 -8.89 7.91 -6.89
CA ALA A 33 -8.16 8.87 -6.05
C ALA A 33 -6.93 9.45 -6.76
N GLY A 34 -6.40 8.75 -7.78
CA GLY A 34 -5.21 9.15 -8.51
C GLY A 34 -4.02 9.34 -7.59
N ILE A 35 -3.26 10.41 -7.80
CA ILE A 35 -2.08 10.75 -6.99
C ILE A 35 -2.38 10.98 -5.50
N SER A 36 -3.63 11.25 -5.15
CA SER A 36 -4.04 11.51 -3.77
C SER A 36 -4.23 10.23 -2.96
N HIS A 37 -4.11 9.04 -3.57
CA HIS A 37 -4.23 7.79 -2.85
C HIS A 37 -3.00 7.51 -1.97
N ASP A 38 -3.21 7.06 -0.73
CA ASP A 38 -2.17 6.80 0.27
C ASP A 38 -1.10 5.78 -0.18
N ILE A 39 -1.43 4.96 -1.18
CA ILE A 39 -0.47 4.04 -1.82
C ILE A 39 0.76 4.77 -2.36
N TYR A 40 0.59 5.99 -2.87
CA TYR A 40 1.70 6.76 -3.43
C TYR A 40 2.60 7.35 -2.34
N ASP A 41 2.03 7.72 -1.18
CA ASP A 41 2.83 8.13 -0.02
C ASP A 41 3.57 6.92 0.60
N PHE A 42 2.95 5.72 0.57
CA PHE A 42 3.63 4.48 0.94
C PHE A 42 4.80 4.15 -0.01
N LEU A 43 4.55 4.17 -1.32
CA LEU A 43 5.57 3.90 -2.33
C LEU A 43 6.71 4.91 -2.24
N ASP A 44 6.42 6.19 -2.03
CA ASP A 44 7.41 7.25 -1.87
C ASP A 44 8.39 6.95 -0.72
N ARG A 45 7.86 6.55 0.44
CA ARG A 45 8.69 6.14 1.60
C ARG A 45 9.48 4.87 1.31
N ALA A 46 8.85 3.86 0.69
CA ALA A 46 9.49 2.60 0.40
C ALA A 46 10.63 2.73 -0.63
N PHE A 47 10.41 3.48 -1.71
CA PHE A 47 11.44 3.78 -2.70
C PHE A 47 12.56 4.64 -2.09
N SER A 48 12.22 5.58 -1.21
CA SER A 48 13.24 6.36 -0.50
C SER A 48 14.15 5.47 0.35
N MET A 49 13.60 4.44 1.03
CA MET A 49 14.42 3.46 1.77
C MET A 49 15.22 2.56 0.84
N TYR A 50 14.60 2.05 -0.23
CA TYR A 50 15.27 1.18 -1.21
C TYR A 50 16.47 1.87 -1.87
N TYR A 51 16.34 3.17 -2.17
CA TYR A 51 17.41 3.98 -2.74
C TYR A 51 18.20 4.79 -1.68
N ALA A 52 17.94 4.60 -0.38
CA ALA A 52 18.63 5.33 0.69
C ALA A 52 20.13 4.99 0.75
N GLU A 53 20.53 3.78 0.35
CA GLU A 53 21.95 3.40 0.20
C GLU A 53 22.71 4.33 -0.77
N TYR A 54 22.01 5.11 -1.59
CA TYR A 54 22.58 6.06 -2.54
C TYR A 54 22.56 7.53 -2.07
N GLY A 55 22.35 7.80 -0.77
CA GLY A 55 22.64 9.13 -0.18
C GLY A 55 21.50 10.14 -0.17
N GLY A 56 20.24 9.68 -0.11
CA GLY A 56 19.07 10.55 0.01
C GLY A 56 18.57 11.05 -1.34
N VAL A 57 17.31 10.78 -1.62
CA VAL A 57 16.78 10.86 -2.99
C VAL A 57 16.27 12.26 -3.30
N ASN A 58 17.01 13.01 -4.13
CA ASN A 58 16.44 14.13 -4.87
C ASN A 58 15.61 13.59 -6.05
N CYS A 59 14.46 14.19 -6.35
CA CYS A 59 13.48 13.66 -7.32
C CYS A 59 14.03 13.41 -8.73
N ARG A 60 15.05 14.20 -9.13
CA ARG A 60 15.75 14.04 -10.40
C ARG A 60 16.46 12.69 -10.47
N TRP A 61 17.08 12.27 -9.38
CA TRP A 61 17.80 11.00 -9.30
C TRP A 61 16.85 9.80 -9.22
N LEU A 62 15.70 9.93 -8.54
CA LEU A 62 14.69 8.86 -8.47
C LEU A 62 14.18 8.45 -9.86
N ARG A 63 13.88 9.43 -10.71
CA ARG A 63 13.42 9.19 -12.08
C ARG A 63 14.45 8.39 -12.86
N ASP A 64 15.71 8.79 -12.78
CA ASP A 64 16.80 8.16 -13.53
C ASP A 64 17.11 6.76 -12.97
N ALA A 65 17.08 6.58 -11.66
CA ALA A 65 17.24 5.27 -11.00
C ALA A 65 16.12 4.30 -11.40
N ILE A 66 14.86 4.73 -11.37
CA ILE A 66 13.72 3.90 -11.83
C ILE A 66 13.87 3.55 -13.32
N ARG A 67 14.36 4.47 -14.15
CA ARG A 67 14.60 4.20 -15.58
C ARG A 67 15.71 3.20 -15.81
N GLN A 68 16.82 3.33 -15.09
CA GLN A 68 17.96 2.42 -15.20
C GLN A 68 17.59 1.01 -14.75
N ASP A 69 16.82 0.88 -13.68
CA ASP A 69 16.39 -0.40 -13.11
C ASP A 69 14.96 -0.79 -13.48
N TRP A 70 14.42 -0.32 -14.61
CA TRP A 70 12.99 -0.43 -14.93
C TRP A 70 12.43 -1.85 -14.82
N GLU A 71 13.11 -2.85 -15.40
CA GLU A 71 12.67 -4.25 -15.32
C GLU A 71 12.69 -4.78 -13.88
N ARG A 72 13.71 -4.42 -13.10
CA ARG A 72 13.82 -4.84 -11.69
C ARG A 72 12.73 -4.19 -10.85
N VAL A 73 12.47 -2.90 -11.07
CA VAL A 73 11.42 -2.15 -10.36
C VAL A 73 10.06 -2.75 -10.67
N THR A 74 9.71 -2.93 -11.94
CA THR A 74 8.38 -3.39 -12.36
C THR A 74 8.12 -4.88 -12.08
N ARG A 75 9.15 -5.74 -12.13
CA ARG A 75 8.98 -7.19 -11.93
C ARG A 75 9.23 -7.67 -10.51
N VAL A 76 10.04 -6.96 -9.72
CA VAL A 76 10.49 -7.44 -8.41
C VAL A 76 10.04 -6.47 -7.31
N VAL A 77 10.51 -5.23 -7.36
CA VAL A 77 10.36 -4.28 -6.25
C VAL A 77 8.89 -3.84 -6.11
N LEU A 78 8.31 -3.31 -7.18
CA LEU A 78 6.95 -2.80 -7.17
C LEU A 78 5.91 -3.86 -6.81
N PRO A 79 5.92 -5.09 -7.39
CA PRO A 79 4.98 -6.14 -6.98
C PRO A 79 5.11 -6.52 -5.51
N GLN A 80 6.33 -6.58 -4.96
CA GLN A 80 6.54 -6.87 -3.54
C GLN A 80 5.98 -5.78 -2.65
N LEU A 81 6.24 -4.51 -2.97
CA LEU A 81 5.72 -3.37 -2.24
C LEU A 81 4.19 -3.31 -2.29
N LEU A 82 3.59 -3.55 -3.45
CA LEU A 82 2.13 -3.58 -3.59
C LEU A 82 1.49 -4.74 -2.81
N ARG A 83 2.15 -5.91 -2.73
CA ARG A 83 1.69 -7.00 -1.85
C ARG A 83 1.74 -6.62 -0.39
N GLN A 84 2.81 -5.95 0.05
CA GLN A 84 2.93 -5.46 1.43
C GLN A 84 1.84 -4.44 1.75
N TYR A 85 1.61 -3.49 0.84
CA TYR A 85 0.53 -2.51 0.98
C TYR A 85 -0.84 -3.20 1.02
N ALA A 86 -1.14 -4.10 0.08
CA ALA A 86 -2.40 -4.83 0.05
C ALA A 86 -2.63 -5.69 1.29
N ALA A 87 -1.57 -6.32 1.83
CA ALA A 87 -1.64 -7.06 3.09
C ALA A 87 -1.92 -6.16 4.30
N GLY A 88 -1.40 -4.92 4.29
CA GLY A 88 -1.65 -3.92 5.34
C GLY A 88 -3.00 -3.21 5.23
N VAL A 89 -3.54 -3.10 4.00
CA VAL A 89 -4.83 -2.46 3.68
C VAL A 89 -5.99 -3.44 3.68
N ALA A 90 -5.72 -4.75 3.66
CA ALA A 90 -6.72 -5.78 3.86
C ALA A 90 -7.60 -5.39 5.07
N PRO A 91 -8.93 -5.36 4.92
CA PRO A 91 -9.78 -4.96 6.01
C PRO A 91 -9.48 -5.86 7.20
N ARG A 92 -9.40 -5.28 8.40
CA ARG A 92 -9.44 -5.98 9.69
C ARG A 92 -10.80 -6.68 9.93
N THR A 93 -11.36 -7.30 8.91
CA THR A 93 -12.53 -8.16 8.94
C THR A 93 -11.97 -9.58 8.79
N THR A 94 -11.34 -10.17 9.81
CA THR A 94 -12.02 -10.94 10.85
C THR A 94 -11.06 -11.22 12.03
N ALA A 95 -10.77 -10.23 12.87
CA ALA A 95 -10.13 -10.48 14.17
C ALA A 95 -10.46 -9.41 15.23
N ARG A 96 -11.66 -8.84 15.17
CA ARG A 96 -12.21 -8.01 16.26
C ARG A 96 -13.70 -8.26 16.46
N GLY A 97 -14.05 -9.54 16.46
CA GLY A 97 -15.35 -10.07 16.85
C GLY A 97 -15.34 -10.77 18.21
N GLU A 98 -14.28 -10.64 19.03
CA GLU A 98 -14.19 -11.29 20.36
C GLU A 98 -13.58 -10.37 21.42
N ALA A 99 -14.10 -9.15 21.56
CA ALA A 99 -13.78 -8.33 22.75
C ALA A 99 -14.90 -7.39 23.22
N ALA A 100 -16.10 -7.45 22.65
CA ALA A 100 -17.15 -6.48 22.96
C ALA A 100 -18.57 -7.07 23.09
N GLY A 101 -18.71 -8.39 23.23
CA GLY A 101 -20.03 -9.01 23.08
C GLY A 101 -20.29 -10.31 23.82
N GLU A 102 -19.64 -10.61 24.94
CA GLU A 102 -20.28 -11.47 25.96
C GLU A 102 -19.54 -11.38 27.30
N ARG A 103 -19.52 -10.17 27.88
CA ARG A 103 -19.49 -10.08 29.34
C ARG A 103 -20.85 -10.55 29.80
N LEU A 104 -20.94 -11.87 29.96
CA LEU A 104 -21.97 -12.61 30.65
C LEU A 104 -22.75 -11.73 31.62
N LEU A 105 -24.03 -11.50 31.31
CA LEU A 105 -25.12 -12.15 32.04
C LEU A 105 -24.73 -12.61 33.47
N ARG A 106 -24.44 -11.65 34.36
CA ARG A 106 -24.36 -11.85 35.82
C ARG A 106 -24.83 -10.61 36.58
N ILE A 107 -25.96 -10.03 36.17
CA ILE A 107 -26.73 -9.16 37.08
C ILE A 107 -28.23 -9.44 36.87
N ARG A 108 -28.60 -10.71 37.01
CA ARG A 108 -29.99 -11.14 37.07
C ARG A 108 -30.09 -12.40 37.94
N SER A 109 -29.65 -12.28 39.19
CA SER A 109 -29.97 -13.16 40.32
C SER A 109 -29.39 -12.54 41.59
N ALA A 110 -30.09 -11.54 42.12
CA ALA A 110 -30.01 -11.14 43.52
C ALA A 110 -31.30 -10.36 43.85
N SER A 111 -32.45 -11.03 43.66
CA SER A 111 -33.63 -10.77 44.47
C SER A 111 -33.66 -11.88 45.51
N SER A 112 -33.48 -11.51 46.77
CA SER A 112 -34.19 -12.01 47.96
C SER A 112 -33.51 -11.48 49.22
#